data_AF-A0A427HKP9-F1
#
_entry.id   AF-A0A427HKP9-F1
#
_cell.length_a   1.000
_cell.length_b   1.000
_cell.length_c   1.000
_cell.angle_alpha   90.00
_cell.angle_beta   90.00
_cell.angle_gamma   90.00
#
_symmetry.space_group_name_H-M   'P 1'
#
loop_
_entity.id
_entity.type
_entity.pdbx_description
1 polymer ?
#
loop_
_entity_poly.entity_id
_entity_poly.type
_entity_poly.pdbx_seq_one_letter_code
_entity_poly.pdbx_strand_id
1 'polypeptide(L)'
;MDCVSAFRDALQASYGPLEWVPVPDGTIRRFHVPGDKTGTCNGWYVLHLDGIAAGAYGSWKDAGTWHQWSSRAPANPREHEQLRQRIEQARRQREAEQHQRQQAAAEYAARL
;
A
#
# COMPACT_ATOMS: atom_id res chain seq x y z
N MET A 1 -14.60 -12.06 10.94
CA MET A 1 -13.25 -11.45 10.92
C MET A 1 -13.39 -10.08 10.29
N ASP A 2 -12.83 -9.06 10.94
CA ASP A 2 -12.79 -7.72 10.37
C ASP A 2 -11.81 -7.69 9.19
N CYS A 3 -12.17 -7.00 8.10
CA CYS A 3 -11.35 -6.95 6.89
C CYS A 3 -10.00 -6.25 7.14
N VAL A 4 -9.95 -5.30 8.07
CA VAL A 4 -8.72 -4.62 8.47
C VAL A 4 -7.79 -5.57 9.21
N SER A 5 -8.33 -6.43 10.09
CA SER A 5 -7.54 -7.46 10.77
C SER A 5 -6.95 -8.46 9.76
N ALA A 6 -7.76 -8.94 8.80
CA ALA A 6 -7.29 -9.86 7.77
C ALA A 6 -6.21 -9.23 6.86
N PHE A 7 -6.31 -7.94 6.58
CA PHE A 7 -5.27 -7.21 5.87
C PHE A 7 -4.00 -7.04 6.72
N ARG A 8 -4.15 -6.77 8.03
CA ARG A 8 -3.02 -6.72 8.96
C ARG A 8 -2.29 -8.05 9.02
N ASP A 9 -2.99 -9.17 9.10
CA ASP A 9 -2.40 -10.50 9.05
C ASP A 9 -1.57 -10.72 7.78
N ALA A 10 -2.06 -10.28 6.62
CA ALA A 10 -1.30 -10.35 5.37
C ALA A 10 -0.02 -9.50 5.41
N LEU A 11 -0.08 -8.28 5.96
CA LEU A 11 1.11 -7.46 6.17
C LEU A 11 2.09 -8.13 7.14
N GLN A 12 1.58 -8.71 8.23
CA GLN A 12 2.41 -9.38 9.23
C GLN A 12 3.09 -10.64 8.70
N ALA A 13 2.43 -11.36 7.79
CA ALA A 13 3.02 -12.51 7.10
C ALA A 13 4.19 -12.11 6.18
N SER A 14 4.16 -10.90 5.62
CA SER A 14 5.23 -10.40 4.73
C SER A 14 6.34 -9.65 5.47
N TYR A 15 6.00 -8.87 6.50
CA TYR A 15 6.92 -7.92 7.15
C TYR A 15 7.19 -8.20 8.64
N GLY A 16 6.55 -9.21 9.22
CA GLY A 16 6.66 -9.52 10.64
C GLY A 16 5.65 -8.74 11.50
N PRO A 17 5.74 -8.87 12.84
CA PRO A 17 4.73 -8.35 13.75
C PRO A 17 4.56 -6.82 13.63
N LEU A 18 3.30 -6.38 13.53
CA LEU A 18 2.91 -4.97 13.47
C LEU A 18 2.06 -4.63 14.69
N GLU A 19 2.47 -3.58 15.43
CA GLU A 19 1.78 -3.13 16.65
C GLU A 19 0.62 -2.15 16.36
N TRP A 20 0.43 -1.77 15.09
CA TRP A 20 -0.58 -0.81 14.65
C TRP A 20 -1.62 -1.48 13.74
N VAL A 21 -2.76 -0.80 13.58
CA VAL A 21 -3.87 -1.27 12.75
C VAL A 21 -3.89 -0.48 11.42
N PRO A 22 -3.98 -1.14 10.26
CA PRO A 22 -4.07 -0.47 8.98
C PRO A 22 -5.30 0.44 8.89
N VAL A 23 -5.14 1.64 8.34
CA VAL A 23 -6.26 2.55 8.16
C VAL A 23 -6.84 2.39 6.76
N PRO A 24 -8.16 2.18 6.63
CA PRO A 24 -8.84 1.97 5.35
C PRO A 24 -9.27 3.27 4.67
N ASP A 25 -8.38 4.25 4.53
CA ASP A 25 -8.71 5.55 3.95
C ASP A 25 -8.54 5.60 2.41
N GLY A 26 -8.14 4.49 1.79
CA GLY A 26 -7.94 4.42 0.34
C GLY A 26 -6.78 5.30 -0.17
N THR A 27 -5.90 5.73 0.72
CA THR A 27 -4.68 6.47 0.40
C THR A 27 -3.44 5.64 0.69
N ILE A 28 -2.32 5.98 0.04
CA ILE A 28 -1.03 5.36 0.36
C ILE A 28 -0.59 5.82 1.75
N ARG A 29 -0.42 4.86 2.65
CA ARG A 29 0.16 5.05 3.97
C ARG A 29 1.53 4.40 4.05
N ARG A 30 2.50 5.16 4.53
CA ARG A 30 3.86 4.69 4.74
C ARG A 30 4.05 4.19 6.16
N PHE A 31 4.85 3.15 6.33
CA PHE A 31 5.16 2.58 7.63
C PHE A 31 6.60 2.09 7.69
N HIS A 32 7.09 1.92 8.91
CA HIS A 32 8.38 1.31 9.17
C HIS A 32 8.27 -0.22 9.08
N VAL A 33 9.06 -0.83 8.19
CA VAL A 33 9.12 -2.29 8.05
C VAL A 33 10.05 -2.83 9.14
N PRO A 34 9.60 -3.76 10.00
CA PRO A 34 10.47 -4.42 10.97
C PRO A 34 11.72 -5.00 10.30
N GLY A 35 12.90 -4.66 10.83
CA GLY A 35 14.19 -5.06 10.26
C GLY A 35 14.84 -4.02 9.34
N ASP A 36 14.14 -2.95 8.98
CA ASP A 36 14.74 -1.83 8.27
C ASP A 36 15.51 -0.86 9.19
N LYS A 37 16.35 -0.02 8.58
CA LYS A 37 17.11 1.01 9.31
C LYS A 37 16.13 1.94 10.05
N THR A 38 16.43 2.18 11.33
CA THR A 38 15.69 3.10 12.18
C THR A 38 15.53 4.46 11.52
N GLY A 39 14.29 4.98 11.50
CA GLY A 39 13.94 6.25 10.86
C GLY A 39 13.54 6.14 9.38
N THR A 40 13.56 4.95 8.77
CA THR A 40 13.08 4.76 7.40
C THR A 40 11.65 4.23 7.36
N CYS A 41 10.83 4.77 6.45
CA CYS A 41 9.47 4.28 6.18
C CYS A 41 9.43 3.70 4.76
N ASN A 42 10.05 2.54 4.57
CA ASN A 42 10.13 1.91 3.26
C ASN A 42 8.89 1.05 2.95
N GLY A 43 8.09 0.71 3.95
CA GLY A 43 6.82 0.04 3.75
C GLY A 43 5.76 1.03 3.30
N TRP A 44 4.89 0.60 2.41
CA TRP A 44 3.69 1.34 2.05
C TRP A 44 2.52 0.37 1.86
N TYR A 45 1.31 0.86 2.14
CA TYR A 45 0.08 0.13 1.86
C TYR A 45 -1.06 1.08 1.50
N VAL A 46 -2.10 0.53 0.87
CA VAL A 46 -3.41 1.16 0.68
C VAL A 46 -4.48 0.12 0.95
N LEU A 47 -5.55 0.52 1.64
CA LEU A 47 -6.69 -0.33 1.94
C LEU A 47 -7.99 0.40 1.62
N HIS A 48 -8.84 -0.26 0.84
CA HIS A 48 -10.19 0.16 0.52
C HIS A 48 -11.18 -0.82 1.15
N LEU A 49 -12.22 -0.32 1.83
CA LEU A 49 -13.29 -1.14 2.40
C LEU A 49 -14.62 -1.01 1.64
N ASP A 50 -14.72 -0.15 0.64
CA ASP A 50 -15.95 0.04 -0.13
C ASP A 50 -16.22 -1.18 -1.04
N GLY A 51 -17.19 -2.00 -0.66
CA GLY A 51 -17.58 -3.21 -1.40
C GLY A 51 -16.73 -4.42 -1.02
N ILE A 52 -15.96 -4.96 -1.98
CA ILE A 52 -14.94 -5.97 -1.66
C ILE A 52 -13.75 -5.25 -1.06
N ALA A 53 -13.47 -5.53 0.21
CA ALA A 53 -12.27 -5.00 0.84
C ALA A 53 -11.04 -5.47 0.06
N ALA A 54 -10.26 -4.52 -0.44
CA ALA A 54 -9.11 -4.74 -1.30
C ALA A 54 -8.01 -3.76 -0.94
N GLY A 55 -6.77 -4.21 -1.08
CA GLY A 55 -5.61 -3.42 -0.75
C GLY A 55 -4.40 -3.82 -1.57
N ALA A 56 -3.38 -2.99 -1.49
CA ALA A 56 -2.08 -3.27 -2.05
C ALA A 56 -1.02 -2.86 -1.04
N TYR A 57 0.07 -3.60 -0.98
CA TYR A 57 1.19 -3.26 -0.10
C TYR A 57 2.52 -3.64 -0.74
N GLY A 58 3.59 -2.98 -0.31
CA GLY A 58 4.92 -3.24 -0.84
C GLY A 58 6.00 -2.54 -0.02
N SER A 59 7.24 -2.84 -0.36
CA SER A 59 8.40 -2.09 0.12
C SER A 59 9.09 -1.39 -1.03
N TRP A 60 9.57 -0.17 -0.78
CA TRP A 60 10.44 0.55 -1.71
C TRP A 60 11.78 -0.16 -1.93
N LYS A 61 12.18 -1.07 -1.04
CA LYS A 61 13.40 -1.87 -1.18
C LYS A 61 13.28 -3.01 -2.19
N ASP A 62 12.08 -3.53 -2.43
CA ASP A 62 11.88 -4.74 -3.24
C ASP A 62 11.84 -4.47 -4.75
N ALA A 63 12.61 -3.48 -5.23
CA ALA A 63 12.72 -3.10 -6.64
C ALA A 63 11.38 -2.92 -7.38
N GLY A 64 10.34 -2.50 -6.66
CA GLY A 64 9.00 -2.30 -7.23
C GLY A 64 8.08 -3.51 -7.14
N THR A 65 8.47 -4.59 -6.46
CA THR A 65 7.59 -5.70 -6.08
C THR A 65 6.54 -5.24 -5.08
N TRP A 66 5.30 -5.67 -5.30
CA TRP A 66 4.16 -5.34 -4.46
C TRP A 66 3.15 -6.46 -4.53
N HIS A 67 2.34 -6.56 -3.47
CA HIS A 67 1.35 -7.59 -3.30
C HIS A 67 -0.04 -6.98 -3.35
N GLN A 68 -0.95 -7.72 -3.97
CA GLN A 68 -2.37 -7.43 -4.01
C GLN A 68 -3.05 -8.28 -2.93
N TRP A 69 -3.95 -7.65 -2.19
CA TRP A 69 -4.76 -8.32 -1.20
C TRP A 69 -6.24 -8.05 -1.46
N SER A 70 -7.07 -9.07 -1.26
CA SER A 70 -8.52 -8.94 -1.27
C SER A 70 -9.10 -9.84 -0.19
N SER A 71 -10.17 -9.38 0.46
CA SER A 71 -10.88 -10.13 1.50
C SER A 71 -11.50 -11.43 0.97
N ARG A 72 -11.85 -11.46 -0.32
CA ARG A 72 -12.39 -12.64 -1.00
C ARG A 72 -12.15 -12.56 -2.51
N ALA A 73 -12.25 -13.70 -3.17
CA ALA A 73 -12.29 -13.75 -4.62
C ALA A 73 -13.55 -13.01 -5.16
N PRO A 74 -13.42 -12.32 -6.30
CA PRO A 74 -14.58 -11.74 -6.99
C PRO A 74 -15.51 -12.87 -7.45
N ALA A 75 -16.80 -12.73 -7.16
CA ALA A 75 -17.82 -13.71 -7.51
C ALA A 75 -18.39 -13.48 -8.92
N ASN A 76 -18.17 -12.30 -9.50
CA ASN A 76 -18.70 -11.93 -10.82
C ASN A 76 -17.76 -10.97 -11.59
N PRO A 77 -17.97 -10.79 -12.91
CA PRO A 77 -17.12 -9.92 -13.73
C PRO A 77 -17.10 -8.45 -13.31
N ARG A 78 -18.20 -7.91 -12.75
CA ARG A 78 -18.24 -6.52 -12.25
C ARG A 78 -17.34 -6.34 -11.05
N GLU A 79 -17.36 -7.28 -10.12
CA GLU A 79 -16.46 -7.30 -8.95
C GLU A 79 -15.00 -7.43 -9.37
N HIS A 80 -14.72 -8.21 -10.41
CA HIS A 80 -13.37 -8.31 -10.97
C HIS A 80 -12.91 -6.97 -11.58
N GLU A 81 -13.79 -6.26 -12.28
CA GLU A 81 -13.47 -4.94 -12.82
C GLU A 81 -13.27 -3.90 -11.71
N GLN A 82 -14.08 -3.93 -10.65
CA GLN A 82 -13.88 -3.08 -9.47
C GLN A 82 -12.51 -3.33 -8.84
N LEU A 83 -12.12 -4.59 -8.65
CA LEU A 83 -10.79 -4.93 -8.12
C LEU A 83 -9.69 -4.38 -9.02
N ARG A 84 -9.80 -4.56 -10.35
CA ARG A 84 -8.84 -4.00 -11.33
C ARG A 84 -8.74 -2.48 -11.23
N GLN A 85 -9.87 -1.77 -11.14
CA GLN A 85 -9.88 -0.32 -10.99
C GLN A 85 -9.19 0.14 -9.71
N ARG A 86 -9.38 -0.57 -8.59
CA ARG A 86 -8.69 -0.28 -7.31
C ARG A 86 -7.19 -0.50 -7.41
N ILE A 87 -6.77 -1.56 -8.08
CA ILE A 87 -5.36 -1.82 -8.36
C ILE A 87 -4.74 -0.70 -9.20
N GLU A 88 -5.44 -0.26 -10.25
CA GLU A 88 -4.99 0.86 -11.09
C GLU A 88 -4.98 2.19 -10.32
N GLN A 89 -5.91 2.39 -9.39
CA GLN A 89 -5.92 3.55 -8.49
C GLN A 89 -4.70 3.54 -7.56
N ALA A 90 -4.40 2.40 -6.92
CA ALA A 90 -3.22 2.22 -6.09
C ALA A 90 -1.92 2.47 -6.87
N ARG A 91 -1.85 1.98 -8.12
CA ARG A 91 -0.72 2.23 -9.02
C ARG A 91 -0.55 3.71 -9.31
N ARG A 92 -1.62 4.40 -9.70
CA ARG A 92 -1.60 5.84 -10.00
C ARG A 92 -1.19 6.68 -8.78
N GLN A 93 -1.67 6.33 -7.59
CA GLN A 93 -1.25 7.02 -6.36
C GLN A 93 0.25 6.84 -6.10
N ARG A 94 0.80 5.64 -6.35
CA ARG A 94 2.23 5.39 -6.20
C ARG A 94 3.04 6.23 -7.18
N GLU A 95 2.64 6.26 -8.44
CA GLU A 95 3.31 7.06 -9.48
C GLU A 95 3.28 8.54 -9.09
N ALA A 96 2.15 9.07 -8.63
CA ALA A 96 2.04 10.44 -8.15
C ALA A 96 2.98 10.74 -6.96
N GLU A 97 3.07 9.84 -5.97
CA GLU A 97 3.99 9.99 -4.83
C GLU A 97 5.47 9.99 -5.28
N GLN A 98 5.83 9.14 -6.26
CA GLN A 98 7.17 9.14 -6.84
C GLN A 98 7.49 10.46 -7.54
N HIS A 99 6.56 10.96 -8.36
CA HIS A 99 6.74 12.23 -9.07
C HIS A 99 6.88 13.42 -8.11
N GLN A 100 6.04 13.50 -7.07
CA GLN A 100 6.15 14.56 -6.06
C GLN A 100 7.51 14.53 -5.36
N ARG A 101 8.04 13.35 -5.04
CA ARG A 101 9.37 13.23 -4.43
C ARG A 101 10.50 13.65 -5.37
N GLN A 102 10.43 13.27 -6.63
CA GLN A 102 11.43 13.67 -7.62
C GLN A 102 11.46 15.20 -7.76
N GLN A 103 10.30 15.85 -7.78
CA GLN A 103 10.18 17.31 -7.80
C GLN A 103 10.76 17.93 -6.52
N ALA A 104 10.35 17.46 -5.34
CA ALA A 104 10.85 17.98 -4.07
C ALA A 104 12.38 17.81 -3.90
N ALA A 105 12.94 16.69 -4.37
CA ALA A 105 14.38 16.47 -4.36
C ALA A 105 15.12 17.41 -5.33
N ALA A 106 14.56 17.65 -6.51
CA ALA A 106 15.11 18.61 -7.47
C ALA A 106 15.06 20.05 -6.94
N GLU A 107 13.96 20.45 -6.29
CA GLU A 107 13.82 21.77 -5.65
C GLU A 107 14.76 21.96 -4.46
N TYR A 108 15.01 20.91 -3.67
CA TYR A 108 15.98 20.97 -2.57
C TYR A 108 17.42 21.07 -3.10
N ALA A 109 17.75 20.31 -4.15
CA ALA A 109 19.06 20.38 -4.81
C ALA A 109 19.30 21.74 -5.49
N ALA A 110 18.25 22.38 -6.02
CA ALA A 110 18.33 23.73 -6.58
C ALA A 110 18.41 24.85 -5.54
N ARG A 111 18.18 24.53 -4.25
CA ARG A 111 18.29 25.46 -3.12
C ARG A 111 19.62 25.33 -2.34
N LEU A 112 20.45 24.35 -2.67
CA LEU A 112 21.83 24.20 -2.21
C LEU A 112 22.79 24.96 -3.12
#